data_AF-A0A4P9VMT1-F1
#
_entry.id   AF-A0A4P9VMT1-F1
#
_cell.length_a   1.000
_cell.length_b   1.000
_cell.length_c   1.000
_cell.angle_alpha   90.00
_cell.angle_beta   90.00
_cell.angle_gamma   90.00
#
_symmetry.space_group_name_H-M   'P 1'
#
loop_
_entity.id
_entity.type
_entity.pdbx_description
1 polymer ?
#
loop_
_entity_poly.entity_id
_entity_poly.type
_entity_poly.pdbx_seq_one_letter_code
_entity_poly.pdbx_strand_id
1 'polypeptide(L)'
;MTNIYKGPEAGIEKEEAEKLHFRSKTGWKVFFFIVLILEIISLLSLIFGESASLVNTLGEIVIYGLVLLGLYGFAFNKKILVRKFWFFMIFVVFLWDGYSMFYQYTELAKEQFLESVPYGAYFAIAIFAIFWLPFLIIQTIAFYKYSFRSPEIWNQ
;
A
#
# COMPACT_ATOMS: atom_id res chain seq x y z
N MET A 1 -52.43 15.58 21.52
CA MET A 1 -52.27 14.32 22.27
C MET A 1 -50.78 14.06 22.43
N THR A 2 -50.22 14.38 23.58
CA THR A 2 -48.82 14.08 23.92
C THR A 2 -48.70 12.58 24.15
N ASN A 3 -47.90 11.90 23.34
CA ASN A 3 -47.64 10.48 23.51
C ASN A 3 -46.81 10.28 24.81
N ILE A 4 -47.43 9.70 25.83
CA ILE A 4 -46.88 9.53 27.19
C ILE A 4 -45.93 8.32 27.26
N TYR A 5 -45.91 7.46 26.24
CA TYR A 5 -45.06 6.28 26.19
C TYR A 5 -43.78 6.56 25.40
N LYS A 6 -42.74 7.03 26.09
CA LYS A 6 -41.35 6.87 25.63
C LYS A 6 -40.84 5.54 26.18
N GLY A 7 -40.64 4.56 25.30
CA GLY A 7 -39.95 3.32 25.67
C GLY A 7 -38.55 3.63 26.20
N PRO A 8 -38.02 2.83 27.14
CA PRO A 8 -36.66 3.04 27.63
C PRO A 8 -35.70 2.96 26.44
N GLU A 9 -34.99 4.06 26.16
CA GLU A 9 -33.89 4.07 25.19
C GLU A 9 -32.78 3.19 25.78
N ALA A 10 -32.77 1.91 25.40
CA ALA A 10 -31.69 1.01 25.73
C ALA A 10 -30.42 1.58 25.08
N GLY A 11 -29.52 2.15 25.88
CA GLY A 11 -28.23 2.70 25.42
C GLY A 11 -27.28 1.69 24.75
N ILE A 12 -27.75 0.45 24.55
CA ILE A 12 -27.08 -0.65 23.86
C ILE A 12 -26.86 -0.31 22.38
N GLU A 13 -27.78 0.43 21.74
CA GLU A 13 -27.64 0.76 20.31
C GLU A 13 -26.42 1.65 20.01
N LYS A 14 -26.05 2.57 20.91
CA LYS A 14 -24.88 3.44 20.68
C LYS A 14 -23.56 2.69 20.84
N GLU A 15 -23.46 1.84 21.85
CA GLU A 15 -22.22 1.10 22.15
C GLU A 15 -21.98 -0.05 21.16
N GLU A 16 -23.04 -0.72 20.70
CA GLU A 16 -22.95 -1.71 19.62
C GLU A 16 -22.74 -1.06 18.25
N ALA A 17 -23.36 0.10 17.98
CA ALA A 17 -23.09 0.86 16.75
C ALA A 17 -21.63 1.34 16.69
N GLU A 18 -21.07 1.88 17.78
CA GLU A 18 -19.65 2.26 17.83
C GLU A 18 -18.72 1.06 17.62
N LYS A 19 -19.02 -0.10 18.20
CA LYS A 19 -18.24 -1.34 17.97
C LYS A 19 -18.36 -1.89 16.55
N LEU A 20 -19.54 -1.77 15.92
CA LEU A 20 -19.77 -2.14 14.51
C LEU A 20 -18.96 -1.27 13.53
N HIS A 21 -18.69 -0.01 13.89
CA HIS A 21 -17.90 0.92 13.09
C HIS A 21 -16.39 0.66 13.13
N PHE A 22 -15.87 -0.05 14.14
CA PHE A 22 -14.47 -0.45 14.21
C PHE A 22 -14.29 -1.89 13.74
N ARG A 23 -14.46 -2.14 12.43
CA ARG A 23 -14.09 -3.44 11.85
C ARG A 23 -12.63 -3.75 12.17
N SER A 24 -12.38 -4.94 12.70
CA SER A 24 -11.04 -5.44 12.93
C SER A 24 -10.23 -5.45 11.63
N LYS A 25 -9.09 -4.76 11.64
CA LYS A 25 -8.13 -4.67 10.53
C LYS A 25 -6.85 -5.46 10.80
N THR A 26 -6.90 -6.50 11.64
CA THR A 26 -5.72 -7.29 12.03
C THR A 26 -4.93 -7.82 10.83
N GLY A 27 -5.61 -8.32 9.79
CA GLY A 27 -4.93 -8.75 8.56
C GLY A 27 -4.16 -7.63 7.85
N TRP A 28 -4.69 -6.40 7.85
CA TRP A 28 -4.02 -5.24 7.27
C TRP A 28 -2.84 -4.76 8.11
N LYS A 29 -2.88 -4.93 9.43
CA LYS A 29 -1.73 -4.66 10.31
C LYS A 29 -0.59 -5.62 10.02
N VAL A 30 -0.90 -6.91 9.88
CA VAL A 30 0.10 -7.92 9.49
C VAL A 30 0.69 -7.59 8.12
N PHE A 31 -0.16 -7.28 7.14
CA PHE A 31 0.29 -6.85 5.82
C PHE A 31 1.19 -5.61 5.88
N PHE A 32 0.82 -4.60 6.67
CA PHE A 32 1.64 -3.41 6.89
C PHE A 32 3.04 -3.75 7.42
N PHE A 33 3.16 -4.62 8.42
CA PHE A 33 4.48 -5.02 8.94
C PHE A 33 5.30 -5.81 7.92
N ILE A 34 4.65 -6.66 7.10
CA ILE A 34 5.33 -7.36 6.00
C ILE A 34 5.88 -6.34 5.00
N VAL A 35 5.08 -5.37 4.56
CA VAL A 35 5.52 -4.31 3.63
C VAL A 35 6.64 -3.49 4.25
N LEU A 36 6.52 -3.12 5.53
CA LEU A 36 7.53 -2.34 6.23
C LEU A 36 8.89 -3.05 6.27
N ILE A 37 8.90 -4.34 6.57
CA ILE A 37 10.14 -5.14 6.59
C ILE A 37 10.73 -5.24 5.18
N LEU A 38 9.90 -5.49 4.17
CA LEU A 38 10.34 -5.55 2.78
C LEU A 38 10.96 -4.22 2.32
N GLU A 39 10.36 -3.08 2.68
CA GLU A 39 10.92 -1.78 2.31
C GLU A 39 12.19 -1.44 3.07
N ILE A 40 12.32 -1.85 4.32
CA ILE A 40 13.60 -1.71 5.03
C ILE A 40 14.68 -2.52 4.32
N ILE A 41 14.39 -3.76 3.90
CA ILE A 41 15.34 -4.60 3.16
C ILE A 41 15.68 -3.95 1.80
N SER A 42 14.68 -3.44 1.08
CA SER A 42 14.85 -2.75 -0.20
C SER A 42 15.76 -1.52 -0.06
N LEU A 43 15.49 -0.66 0.93
CA LEU A 43 16.29 0.53 1.21
C LEU A 43 17.73 0.20 1.63
N LEU A 44 17.93 -0.85 2.43
CA LEU A 44 19.29 -1.30 2.76
C LEU A 44 20.02 -1.75 1.49
N SER A 45 19.35 -2.48 0.59
CA SER A 45 19.95 -2.89 -0.68
C SER A 45 20.34 -1.71 -1.56
N LEU A 46 19.57 -0.62 -1.54
CA LEU A 46 19.89 0.60 -2.30
C LEU A 46 21.05 1.39 -1.69
N ILE A 47 21.13 1.45 -0.36
CA ILE A 47 22.20 2.19 0.36
C ILE A 47 23.55 1.48 0.21
N PHE A 48 23.56 0.15 0.25
CA PHE A 48 24.78 -0.65 0.15
C PHE A 48 25.10 -1.11 -1.28
N GLY A 49 24.21 -0.85 -2.25
CA GLY A 49 24.42 -1.17 -3.66
C GLY A 49 25.22 -0.08 -4.38
N GLU A 50 26.24 -0.47 -5.15
CA GLU A 50 27.16 0.47 -5.79
C GLU A 50 26.60 1.18 -7.05
N SER A 51 25.39 0.84 -7.52
CA SER A 51 24.88 1.23 -8.85
C SER A 51 23.58 2.03 -8.87
N ALA A 52 23.04 2.46 -7.73
CA ALA A 52 21.75 3.16 -7.69
C ALA A 52 21.88 4.65 -8.07
N SER A 53 21.11 5.08 -9.08
CA SER A 53 20.93 6.50 -9.38
C SER A 53 20.25 7.21 -8.22
N LEU A 54 20.80 8.34 -7.76
CA LEU A 54 20.27 9.15 -6.66
C LEU A 54 18.80 9.55 -6.86
N VAL A 55 18.40 9.80 -8.11
CA VAL A 55 17.01 10.12 -8.47
C VAL A 55 16.08 8.94 -8.19
N ASN A 56 16.51 7.72 -8.52
CA ASN A 56 15.71 6.51 -8.29
C ASN A 56 15.61 6.22 -6.79
N THR A 57 16.72 6.33 -6.05
CA THR A 57 16.75 6.12 -4.60
C THR A 57 15.82 7.09 -3.86
N LEU A 58 15.88 8.40 -4.19
CA LEU A 58 14.99 9.39 -3.59
C LEU A 58 13.52 9.14 -3.97
N GLY A 59 13.27 8.77 -5.22
CA GLY A 59 11.92 8.45 -5.68
C GLY A 59 11.32 7.27 -4.94
N GLU A 60 12.08 6.18 -4.75
CA GLU A 60 11.67 5.02 -3.97
C GLU A 60 11.37 5.40 -2.52
N ILE A 61 12.28 6.10 -1.85
CA ILE A 61 12.09 6.54 -0.46
C ILE A 61 10.81 7.37 -0.30
N VAL A 62 10.59 8.34 -1.19
CA VAL A 62 9.45 9.25 -1.09
C VAL A 62 8.14 8.50 -1.39
N ILE A 63 8.10 7.75 -2.49
CA ILE A 63 6.88 7.10 -2.95
C ILE A 63 6.49 5.95 -2.03
N TYR A 64 7.43 5.06 -1.70
CA TYR A 64 7.14 3.97 -0.79
C TYR A 64 7.00 4.42 0.67
N GLY A 65 7.62 5.54 1.07
CA GLY A 65 7.32 6.20 2.33
C GLY A 65 5.87 6.67 2.41
N LEU A 66 5.33 7.26 1.33
CA LEU A 66 3.92 7.61 1.23
C LEU A 66 3.02 6.38 1.14
N VAL A 67 3.46 5.31 0.49
CA VAL A 67 2.74 4.02 0.45
C VAL A 67 2.57 3.47 1.87
N LEU A 68 3.66 3.41 2.63
CA LEU A 68 3.67 2.97 4.02
C LEU A 68 2.79 3.85 4.90
N LEU A 69 2.83 5.18 4.69
CA LEU A 69 1.99 6.12 5.43
C LEU A 69 0.50 5.88 5.15
N GLY A 70 0.12 5.61 3.90
CA GLY A 70 -1.26 5.30 3.52
C GLY A 70 -1.73 3.95 4.07
N LEU A 71 -0.88 2.91 4.00
CA LEU A 71 -1.14 1.60 4.59
C LEU A 71 -1.30 1.68 6.10
N TYR A 72 -0.44 2.44 6.77
CA TYR A 72 -0.53 2.70 8.21
C TYR A 72 -1.86 3.41 8.56
N GLY A 73 -2.18 4.49 7.82
CA GLY A 73 -3.45 5.21 7.95
C GLY A 73 -4.65 4.28 7.86
N PHE A 74 -4.63 3.36 6.89
CA PHE A 74 -5.69 2.38 6.71
C PHE A 74 -5.74 1.30 7.81
N ALA A 75 -4.61 0.66 8.11
CA ALA A 75 -4.52 -0.48 9.02
C ALA A 75 -4.81 -0.09 10.48
N PHE A 76 -4.51 1.14 10.86
CA PHE A 76 -4.68 1.67 12.22
C PHE A 76 -5.83 2.66 12.36
N ASN A 77 -6.68 2.80 11.32
CA ASN A 77 -7.82 3.74 11.30
C ASN A 77 -7.39 5.19 11.62
N LYS A 78 -6.24 5.62 11.11
CA LYS A 78 -5.73 6.98 11.28
C LYS A 78 -6.05 7.82 10.05
N LYS A 79 -6.63 9.00 10.29
CA LYS A 79 -6.82 10.03 9.28
C LYS A 79 -5.49 10.74 9.07
N ILE A 80 -4.90 10.55 7.90
CA ILE A 80 -3.65 11.17 7.51
C ILE A 80 -3.93 11.91 6.21
N LEU A 81 -3.56 13.18 6.09
CA LEU A 81 -3.83 14.01 4.91
C LEU A 81 -5.33 14.01 4.53
N VAL A 82 -5.62 14.25 3.25
CA VAL A 82 -6.98 14.37 2.71
C VAL A 82 -7.33 13.20 1.81
N ARG A 83 -8.61 12.80 1.79
CA ARG A 83 -9.11 11.69 0.97
C ARG A 83 -8.70 11.76 -0.51
N LYS A 84 -8.75 12.96 -1.11
CA LYS A 84 -8.37 13.20 -2.51
C LYS A 84 -6.89 12.93 -2.79
N PHE A 85 -6.01 13.19 -1.82
CA PHE A 85 -4.58 12.92 -1.94
C PHE A 85 -4.35 11.42 -2.13
N TRP A 86 -4.97 10.57 -1.31
CA TRP A 86 -4.81 9.12 -1.39
C TRP A 86 -5.39 8.50 -2.65
N PHE A 87 -6.42 9.12 -3.23
CA PHE A 87 -6.91 8.73 -4.54
C PHE A 87 -5.87 9.01 -5.64
N PHE A 88 -5.28 10.21 -5.64
CA PHE A 88 -4.23 10.57 -6.60
C PHE A 88 -2.99 9.69 -6.43
N MET A 89 -2.64 9.34 -5.19
CA MET A 89 -1.50 8.47 -4.89
C MET A 89 -1.59 7.09 -5.56
N ILE A 90 -2.79 6.55 -5.81
CA ILE A 90 -2.94 5.28 -6.55
C ILE A 90 -2.32 5.39 -7.95
N PHE A 91 -2.59 6.50 -8.65
CA PHE A 91 -2.05 6.73 -9.99
C PHE A 91 -0.54 6.97 -9.96
N VAL A 92 -0.06 7.74 -8.98
CA VAL A 92 1.37 8.01 -8.80
C VAL A 92 2.14 6.70 -8.58
N VAL A 93 1.64 5.84 -7.70
CA VAL A 93 2.24 4.53 -7.41
C VAL A 93 2.24 3.67 -8.67
N PHE A 94 1.13 3.59 -9.40
CA PHE A 94 1.06 2.79 -10.62
C PHE A 94 2.04 3.24 -11.70
N LEU A 95 2.17 4.57 -11.89
CA LEU A 95 3.15 5.13 -12.84
C LEU A 95 4.59 4.88 -12.38
N TRP A 96 4.84 5.00 -11.08
CA TRP A 96 6.15 4.74 -10.50
C TRP A 96 6.56 3.28 -10.62
N ASP A 97 5.67 2.35 -10.26
CA ASP A 97 5.89 0.92 -10.40
C ASP A 97 6.14 0.53 -11.86
N GLY A 98 5.42 1.14 -12.81
CA GLY A 98 5.67 0.94 -14.24
C GLY A 98 7.04 1.47 -14.68
N TYR A 99 7.43 2.65 -14.19
CA TYR A 99 8.74 3.24 -14.47
C TYR A 99 9.88 2.40 -13.87
N SER A 100 9.77 1.98 -12.60
CA SER A 100 10.80 1.20 -11.91
C SER A 100 11.01 -0.17 -12.56
N MET A 101 9.92 -0.84 -12.98
CA MET A 101 10.00 -2.08 -13.76
C MET A 101 10.70 -1.88 -15.10
N PHE A 102 10.31 -0.84 -15.84
CA PHE A 102 10.92 -0.57 -17.14
C PHE A 102 12.41 -0.29 -16.98
N TYR A 103 12.79 0.52 -15.98
CA TYR A 103 14.19 0.81 -15.66
C TYR A 103 14.96 -0.47 -15.33
N GLN A 104 14.47 -1.30 -14.39
CA GLN A 104 15.13 -2.56 -14.02
C GLN A 104 15.25 -3.51 -15.21
N TYR A 105 14.21 -3.62 -16.04
CA TYR A 105 14.26 -4.44 -17.26
C TYR A 105 15.34 -3.94 -18.23
N THR A 106 15.45 -2.61 -18.43
CA THR A 106 16.48 -2.05 -19.31
C THR A 106 17.90 -2.22 -18.78
N GLU A 107 18.11 -2.10 -17.46
CA GLU A 107 19.42 -2.34 -16.85
C GLU A 107 19.81 -3.83 -16.93
N LEU A 108 18.88 -4.74 -16.59
CA LEU A 108 19.08 -6.17 -16.76
C LEU A 108 19.36 -6.55 -18.22
N ALA A 109 18.65 -5.94 -19.17
CA ALA A 109 18.86 -6.17 -20.58
C ALA A 109 20.24 -5.68 -21.07
N LYS A 110 20.76 -4.56 -20.51
CA LYS A 110 22.11 -4.07 -20.83
C LYS A 110 23.19 -4.99 -20.29
N GLU A 111 23.04 -5.48 -19.05
CA GLU A 111 23.99 -6.42 -18.44
C GLU A 111 23.94 -7.80 -19.13
N GLN A 112 22.75 -8.32 -19.45
CA GLN A 112 22.57 -9.64 -20.07
C GLN A 112 22.85 -9.67 -21.58
N PHE A 113 22.88 -8.53 -22.28
CA PHE A 113 23.26 -8.52 -23.71
C PHE A 113 24.72 -8.96 -23.93
N LEU A 114 25.54 -9.00 -22.88
CA LEU A 114 26.95 -9.42 -22.94
C LEU A 114 27.15 -10.92 -22.69
N GLU A 115 26.20 -11.64 -22.06
CA GLU A 115 26.33 -13.07 -21.78
C GLU A 115 25.01 -13.81 -22.01
N SER A 116 25.01 -14.61 -23.07
CA SER A 116 23.90 -15.41 -23.59
C SER A 116 23.19 -16.29 -22.54
N VAL A 117 22.04 -15.87 -21.99
CA VAL A 117 21.09 -16.80 -21.35
C VAL A 117 19.62 -16.34 -21.48
N PRO A 118 18.77 -17.01 -22.30
CA PRO A 118 17.34 -16.71 -22.37
C PRO A 118 16.55 -17.15 -21.10
N TYR A 119 17.04 -18.15 -20.35
CA TYR A 119 16.33 -18.71 -19.19
C TYR A 119 16.26 -17.81 -17.95
N GLY A 120 17.27 -16.97 -17.71
CA GLY A 120 17.31 -16.06 -16.55
C GLY A 120 16.22 -14.99 -16.60
N ALA A 121 15.97 -14.43 -17.80
CA ALA A 121 14.92 -13.45 -18.02
C ALA A 121 13.52 -14.02 -17.76
N TYR A 122 13.23 -15.24 -18.25
CA TYR A 122 11.94 -15.89 -17.98
C TYR A 122 11.72 -16.20 -16.50
N PHE A 123 12.77 -16.59 -15.79
CA PHE A 123 12.70 -16.83 -14.34
C PHE A 123 12.41 -15.55 -13.56
N ALA A 124 13.06 -14.43 -13.90
CA ALA A 124 12.80 -13.13 -13.30
C ALA A 124 11.35 -12.66 -13.56
N ILE A 125 10.86 -12.80 -14.79
CA ILE A 125 9.47 -12.49 -15.17
C ILE A 125 8.48 -13.38 -14.39
N ALA A 126 8.79 -14.67 -14.21
CA ALA A 126 7.93 -15.58 -13.46
C ALA A 126 7.85 -15.20 -11.97
N ILE A 127 8.98 -14.90 -11.33
CA ILE A 127 9.00 -14.41 -9.94
C ILE A 127 8.16 -13.13 -9.84
N PHE A 128 8.35 -12.20 -10.76
CA PHE A 128 7.62 -10.95 -10.81
C PHE A 128 6.10 -11.18 -10.89
N ALA A 129 5.64 -12.01 -11.84
CA ALA A 129 4.23 -12.29 -12.05
C ALA A 129 3.58 -13.04 -10.86
N ILE A 130 4.33 -13.93 -10.21
CA ILE A 130 3.79 -14.78 -9.13
C ILE A 130 3.78 -14.03 -7.78
N PHE A 131 4.79 -13.22 -7.49
CA PHE A 131 4.93 -12.59 -6.17
C PHE A 131 4.59 -11.09 -6.19
N TRP A 132 5.11 -10.35 -7.17
CA TRP A 132 5.02 -8.89 -7.20
C TRP A 132 3.64 -8.42 -7.63
N LEU A 133 3.05 -9.05 -8.65
CA LEU A 133 1.74 -8.64 -9.17
C LEU A 133 0.60 -8.84 -8.15
N PRO A 134 0.49 -9.98 -7.43
CA PRO A 134 -0.49 -10.09 -6.34
C PRO A 134 -0.26 -9.08 -5.22
N PHE A 135 1.00 -8.78 -4.91
CA PHE A 135 1.35 -7.79 -3.90
C PHE A 135 0.85 -6.39 -4.27
N LEU A 136 1.07 -5.95 -5.52
CA LEU A 136 0.52 -4.69 -6.05
C LEU A 136 -1.00 -4.63 -6.00
N ILE A 137 -1.67 -5.74 -6.33
CA ILE A 137 -3.13 -5.81 -6.28
C ILE A 137 -3.61 -5.60 -4.84
N ILE A 138 -2.99 -6.28 -3.86
CA ILE A 138 -3.36 -6.14 -2.44
C ILE A 138 -3.09 -4.71 -1.95
N GLN A 139 -1.96 -4.12 -2.32
CA GLN A 139 -1.63 -2.73 -2.00
C GLN A 139 -2.68 -1.77 -2.59
N THR A 140 -3.01 -1.91 -3.88
CA THR A 140 -4.02 -1.08 -4.55
C THR A 140 -5.39 -1.21 -3.90
N ILE A 141 -5.78 -2.43 -3.51
CA ILE A 141 -7.01 -2.67 -2.75
C ILE A 141 -6.99 -1.94 -1.41
N ALA A 142 -5.85 -1.91 -0.71
CA ALA A 142 -5.71 -1.19 0.55
C ALA A 142 -5.93 0.32 0.36
N PHE A 143 -5.29 0.92 -0.65
CA PHE A 143 -5.45 2.34 -0.98
C PHE A 143 -6.87 2.69 -1.43
N TYR A 144 -7.48 1.83 -2.24
CA TYR A 144 -8.87 2.00 -2.66
C TYR A 144 -9.83 1.93 -1.46
N LYS A 145 -9.64 0.96 -0.56
CA LYS A 145 -10.45 0.85 0.66
C LYS A 145 -10.24 2.05 1.59
N TYR A 146 -8.99 2.48 1.77
CA TYR A 146 -8.65 3.65 2.57
C TYR A 146 -9.32 4.90 2.04
N SER A 147 -9.24 5.15 0.73
CA SER A 147 -9.79 6.35 0.10
C SER A 147 -11.31 6.31 -0.07
N PHE A 148 -11.97 5.17 -0.33
CA PHE A 148 -13.41 5.16 -0.65
C PHE A 148 -14.31 4.39 0.31
N ARG A 149 -13.83 3.32 0.95
CA ARG A 149 -14.67 2.37 1.68
C ARG A 149 -14.48 2.39 3.21
N SER A 150 -13.76 3.38 3.73
CA SER A 150 -13.61 3.60 5.18
C SER A 150 -14.19 4.95 5.62
N PRO A 151 -15.52 5.15 5.55
CA PRO A 151 -16.17 6.35 6.08
C PRO A 151 -15.89 6.52 7.59
N GLU A 152 -15.71 5.40 8.30
CA GLU A 152 -15.27 5.32 9.70
C GLU A 152 -13.97 6.10 10.00
N ILE A 153 -13.10 6.35 9.01
CA ILE A 153 -11.86 7.11 9.17
C ILE A 153 -12.07 8.59 8.81
N TRP A 154 -12.89 8.87 7.79
CA TRP A 154 -13.01 10.21 7.21
C TRP A 154 -14.10 11.07 7.85
N ASN A 155 -15.13 10.45 8.44
CA ASN A 155 -16.25 11.12 9.09
C ASN A 155 -16.05 11.32 10.61
N GLN A 156 -14.84 11.02 11.11
CA GLN A 156 -14.34 11.51 12.40
C GLN A 156 -13.90 12.97 12.27
#